data_AF-A0A1F5K294-F1
#
_entry.id   AF-A0A1F5K294-F1
#
_cell.length_a   1.000
_cell.length_b   1.000
_cell.length_c   1.000
_cell.angle_alpha   90.00
_cell.angle_beta   90.00
_cell.angle_gamma   90.00
#
_symmetry.space_group_name_H-M   'P 1'
#
loop_
_entity.id
_entity.type
_entity.pdbx_description
1 polymer ?
#
loop_
_entity_poly.entity_id
_entity_poly.type
_entity_poly.pdbx_seq_one_letter_code
_entity_poly.pdbx_strand_id
1 'polypeptide(L)' 'MHKALDFISEVKVELSKVVWPTPNQTLKLTVVVILITLTVGFFIGGVDYILTKALELVLK' A
#
# COMPACT_ATOMS: atom_id res chain seq x y z
N MET A 1 1.17 -21.79 -31.44
CA MET A 1 1.31 -20.34 -31.16
C MET A 1 -0.01 -19.55 -31.27
N HIS A 2 -1.04 -20.03 -31.97
CA HIS A 2 -2.36 -19.35 -32.05
C HIS A 2 -3.10 -19.29 -30.70
N LYS A 3 -3.13 -20.40 -29.94
CA LYS A 3 -3.80 -20.50 -28.63
C LYS A 3 -3.39 -19.44 -27.59
N ALA A 4 -2.14 -18.97 -27.61
CA ALA A 4 -1.67 -17.99 -26.63
C ALA A 4 -2.19 -16.57 -26.95
N LEU A 5 -2.30 -16.23 -28.24
CA LEU A 5 -2.90 -14.96 -28.68
C LEU A 5 -4.41 -14.96 -28.41
N ASP A 6 -5.08 -16.08 -28.66
CA ASP A 6 -6.49 -16.26 -28.35
C ASP A 6 -6.77 -16.14 -26.84
N PHE A 7 -5.92 -16.74 -26.01
CA PHE A 7 -6.01 -16.66 -24.55
C PHE A 7 -5.86 -15.23 -24.01
N ILE A 8 -4.92 -14.43 -24.55
CA ILE A 8 -4.76 -13.02 -24.15
C ILE A 8 -5.99 -12.19 -24.56
N SER A 9 -6.59 -12.50 -25.71
CA SER A 9 -7.83 -11.86 -26.16
C SER A 9 -9.00 -12.16 -25.22
N GLU A 10 -9.19 -13.43 -24.83
CA GLU A 10 -10.20 -13.83 -23.84
C GLU A 10 -9.98 -13.17 -22.47
N VAL A 11 -8.74 -13.15 -21.97
CA VAL A 11 -8.40 -12.51 -20.68
C VAL A 11 -8.71 -11.02 -20.71
N LYS A 12 -8.45 -10.32 -21.82
CA LYS A 12 -8.80 -8.90 -21.97
C LYS A 12 -10.31 -8.66 -21.91
N VAL A 13 -11.10 -9.57 -22.47
CA VAL A 13 -12.58 -9.51 -22.44
C VAL A 13 -13.10 -9.78 -21.02
N GLU A 14 -12.50 -10.69 -20.25
CA GLU A 14 -12.89 -10.91 -18.86
C GLU A 14 -12.47 -9.75 -17.95
N LEU A 15 -11.29 -9.17 -18.17
CA LEU A 15 -10.80 -8.01 -17.41
C LEU A 15 -11.66 -6.75 -17.60
N SER A 16 -12.36 -6.61 -18.73
CA SER A 16 -13.28 -5.49 -18.95
C SER A 16 -14.62 -5.64 -18.22
N LYS A 17 -14.99 -6.87 -17.82
CA LYS A 17 -16.15 -7.13 -16.95
C LYS A 17 -15.86 -6.83 -15.48
N VAL A 18 -14.60 -6.68 -15.11
CA VAL A 18 -14.20 -6.34 -13.75
C VAL A 18 -14.59 -4.89 -13.46
N VAL A 19 -15.30 -4.68 -12.37
CA VAL A 19 -15.69 -3.33 -11.91
C VAL A 19 -14.47 -2.67 -11.28
N TRP A 20 -13.75 -1.89 -12.08
CA TRP A 20 -12.64 -1.09 -11.58
C TRP A 20 -13.14 0.12 -10.80
N PRO A 21 -12.50 0.49 -9.69
CA PRO A 21 -12.83 1.69 -8.95
C PRO A 21 -12.64 2.93 -9.82
N THR A 22 -13.49 3.93 -9.62
CA THR A 22 -13.36 5.20 -10.35
C THR A 22 -12.04 5.89 -9.99
N PRO A 23 -11.43 6.66 -10.92
CA PRO A 23 -10.16 7.35 -10.66
C PRO A 23 -10.18 8.20 -9.38
N ASN A 24 -11.33 8.82 -9.08
CA ASN A 24 -11.52 9.63 -7.88
C ASN A 24 -11.52 8.80 -6.59
N GLN A 25 -12.12 7.61 -6.61
CA GLN A 25 -12.10 6.69 -5.46
C GLN A 25 -10.69 6.18 -5.20
N THR A 26 -9.98 5.78 -6.25
CA THR A 26 -8.58 5.31 -6.16
C THR A 26 -7.69 6.38 -5.56
N LEU A 27 -7.78 7.63 -6.03
CA LEU A 27 -7.00 8.74 -5.49
C LEU A 27 -7.31 9.00 -4.01
N LYS A 28 -8.59 9.01 -3.63
CA LYS A 28 -9.02 9.22 -2.24
C LYS A 28 -8.47 8.13 -1.32
N LEU A 29 -8.58 6.87 -1.72
CA LEU A 29 -8.06 5.74 -0.95
C LEU A 29 -6.53 5.80 -0.80
N THR A 30 -5.80 6.12 -1.88
CA THR A 30 -4.35 6.26 -1.82
C THR A 30 -3.91 7.39 -0.88
N VAL A 31 -4.59 8.54 -0.91
CA VAL A 31 -4.29 9.66 0.02
C VAL A 31 -4.51 9.26 1.47
N VAL A 32 -5.60 8.54 1.76
CA VAL A 32 -5.88 8.03 3.12
C VAL A 32 -4.78 7.08 3.57
N VAL A 33 -4.35 6.15 2.70
CA VAL A 33 -3.26 5.22 3.01
C VAL A 33 -1.97 5.97 3.32
N ILE A 34 -1.59 6.97 2.51
CA ILE A 34 -0.39 7.78 2.74
C ILE A 34 -0.44 8.49 4.09
N LEU A 35 -1.59 9.08 4.45
CA LEU A 35 -1.74 9.75 5.74
C LEU A 35 -1.58 8.78 6.91
N ILE A 36 -2.21 7.60 6.83
CA ILE A 36 -2.14 6.59 7.89
C ILE A 36 -0.71 6.05 8.01
N THR A 37 -0.06 5.70 6.90
CA THR A 37 1.30 5.13 6.93
C THR A 37 2.32 6.12 7.46
N LEU A 38 2.22 7.41 7.09
CA LEU A 38 3.07 8.45 7.66
C LEU A 38 2.84 8.61 9.16
N THR A 39 1.57 8.61 9.60
CA THR A 39 1.22 8.75 11.02
C THR A 39 1.76 7.58 11.84
N VAL A 40 1.52 6.36 11.38
CA VAL A 40 1.99 5.14 12.06
C VAL A 40 3.51 5.05 12.04
N GLY A 41 4.15 5.37 10.91
CA GLY A 41 5.61 5.38 10.80
C GLY A 41 6.26 6.39 11.74
N PHE A 42 5.70 7.59 11.86
CA PHE A 42 6.17 8.58 12.81
C PHE A 42 5.97 8.15 14.26
N PHE A 43 4.83 7.54 14.57
CA PHE A 43 4.55 7.01 15.90
C PHE A 43 5.56 5.92 16.31
N ILE A 44 5.75 4.91 15.46
CA ILE A 44 6.70 3.82 15.74
C ILE A 44 8.12 4.37 15.85
N GLY A 45 8.57 5.19 14.89
CA GLY A 45 9.90 5.78 14.94
C GLY A 45 10.15 6.66 16.18
N GLY A 46 9.13 7.39 16.62
CA GLY A 46 9.19 8.17 17.87
C GLY A 46 9.29 7.28 19.10
N VAL A 47 8.51 6.20 19.17
CA VAL A 47 8.57 5.21 20.26
C VAL A 47 9.94 4.53 20.30
N ASP A 48 10.46 4.07 19.15
CA ASP A 48 11.77 3.44 19.05
C ASP A 48 12.89 4.37 19.51
N TYR A 49 12.81 5.67 19.17
CA TYR A 49 13.76 6.67 19.62
C TYR A 49 13.74 6.83 21.15
N ILE A 50 12.55 6.95 21.74
CA ILE A 50 12.38 7.09 23.19
C ILE A 50 12.90 5.84 23.91
N LEU A 51 12.53 4.65 23.44
CA LEU A 51 12.97 3.39 24.03
C LEU A 51 14.48 3.23 23.95
N THR A 52 15.11 3.58 22.82
CA THR A 52 16.57 3.52 22.68
C THR A 52 17.26 4.46 23.67
N LYS A 53 16.76 5.69 23.82
CA LYS A 53 17.31 6.67 24.78
C LYS A 53 17.11 6.23 26.23
N ALA A 54 15.96 5.66 26.56
CA ALA A 54 15.70 5.11 27.88
C ALA A 54 16.63 3.92 28.19
N LEU A 55 16.83 3.03 27.21
CA LEU A 55 17.74 1.89 27.36
C LEU A 55 19.20 2.33 27.52
N GLU A 56 19.65 3.32 26.75
CA GLU A 56 20.98 3.95 26.92
C GLU A 56 21.17 4.52 28.33
N LEU A 57 20.13 5.11 28.92
CA LEU A 57 20.19 5.65 30.28
C LEU A 57 20.26 4.56 31.34
N VAL A 58 19.60 3.41 31.12
CA VAL A 58 19.57 2.28 32.07
C VAL A 58 20.85 1.43 32.00
N LEU A 59 21.44 1.28 30.81
CA LEU A 59 22.68 0.53 30.60
C LEU A 59 23.95 1.31 30.97
N LYS A 60 23.81 2.61 31.23
CA LYS A 60 24.89 3.49 31.68
C LYS A 60 24.87 3.66 33.19
#